data_AF-A0A7Z9A0Q8-F1
#
_entry.id   AF-A0A7Z9A0Q8-F1
#
_cell.length_a   1.000
_cell.length_b   1.000
_cell.length_c   1.000
_cell.angle_alpha   90.00
_cell.angle_beta   90.00
_cell.angle_gamma   90.00
#
_symmetry.space_group_name_H-M   'P 1'
#
loop_
_entity.id
_entity.type
_entity.pdbx_description
1 polymer ?
#
loop_
_entity_poly.entity_id
_entity_poly.type
_entity_poly.pdbx_seq_one_letter_code
_entity_poly.pdbx_strand_id
1 'polypeptide(L)'
;MCRSAPCGRYNYAVGCIEKRVGENRAFAEHFHKMIVIIHVMKTSAPTLLPLLRSNLQGEVTALLFLHPERQYTVSEIAALTDASQATVSRELSRLEKAGLLESRQVGKSRLVNALVHTPVGQALQQLMYVTYGPVPALREALAQVPRLQAAAIYGSWAKRRSGEPGQVPHDLDVLAIGTPSRHALYEAIDDVEQRLGLEINVKKLSREGWNSDDPFVKTVRSRPIIPLFGDLGDNDA
;
A
#
# COMPACT_ATOMS: atom_id res chain seq x y z
N MET A 1 6.68 -47.13 -46.17
CA MET A 1 5.47 -47.70 -45.53
C MET A 1 5.10 -46.83 -44.33
N CYS A 2 4.09 -45.97 -44.49
CA CYS A 2 3.48 -45.24 -43.38
C CYS A 2 2.75 -46.20 -42.44
N ARG A 3 2.79 -45.92 -41.13
CA ARG A 3 1.82 -46.28 -40.07
C ARG A 3 2.28 -45.54 -38.79
N SER A 4 1.69 -44.38 -38.47
CA SER A 4 0.49 -44.17 -37.64
C SER A 4 0.71 -44.44 -36.14
N ALA A 5 0.48 -43.41 -35.34
CA ALA A 5 0.58 -43.30 -33.88
C ALA A 5 -0.21 -44.37 -33.08
N PRO A 6 0.06 -44.50 -31.77
CA PRO A 6 -0.95 -44.89 -30.79
C PRO A 6 -1.46 -43.69 -29.98
N CYS A 7 -2.76 -43.43 -30.11
CA CYS A 7 -3.59 -42.71 -29.15
C CYS A 7 -3.53 -43.41 -27.77
N GLY A 8 -3.08 -42.70 -26.73
CA GLY A 8 -3.30 -43.09 -25.34
C GLY A 8 -4.57 -42.46 -24.79
N ARG A 9 -5.67 -43.22 -24.78
CA ARG A 9 -6.90 -42.92 -24.02
C ARG A 9 -6.56 -42.93 -22.52
N TYR A 10 -6.66 -41.79 -21.84
CA TYR A 10 -7.84 -41.31 -21.09
C TYR A 10 -8.21 -42.14 -19.85
N ASN A 11 -8.15 -41.45 -18.70
CA ASN A 11 -9.13 -41.52 -17.61
C ASN A 11 -9.35 -42.87 -16.91
N TYR A 12 -8.57 -43.13 -15.87
CA TYR A 12 -8.95 -44.10 -14.83
C TYR A 12 -8.90 -43.56 -13.38
N ALA A 13 -8.72 -42.25 -13.18
CA ALA A 13 -8.80 -41.62 -11.85
C ALA A 13 -9.93 -40.57 -11.74
N VAL A 14 -10.95 -40.66 -12.61
CA VAL A 14 -12.20 -39.87 -12.51
C VAL A 14 -13.41 -40.78 -12.23
N GLY A 15 -13.27 -42.10 -12.44
CA GLY A 15 -14.38 -43.07 -12.41
C GLY A 15 -14.84 -43.58 -11.03
N CYS A 16 -14.32 -43.07 -9.92
CA CYS A 16 -14.74 -43.52 -8.57
C CYS A 16 -15.56 -42.51 -7.77
N ILE A 17 -15.85 -41.32 -8.30
CA ILE A 17 -16.76 -40.35 -7.66
C ILE A 17 -18.06 -40.16 -8.46
N GLU A 18 -18.15 -40.68 -9.69
CA GLU A 18 -19.32 -40.52 -10.57
C GLU A 18 -20.44 -41.57 -10.39
N LYS A 19 -20.43 -42.39 -9.33
CA LYS A 19 -21.52 -43.34 -9.03
C LYS A 19 -22.32 -43.04 -7.77
N ARG A 20 -22.32 -41.79 -7.30
CA ARG A 20 -23.30 -41.34 -6.29
C ARG A 20 -23.65 -39.85 -6.37
N VAL A 21 -23.75 -39.29 -7.57
CA VAL A 21 -24.38 -37.98 -7.80
C VAL A 21 -25.26 -38.09 -9.04
N GLY A 22 -26.33 -38.89 -8.91
CA GLY A 22 -27.53 -38.63 -9.69
C GLY A 22 -28.13 -37.32 -9.19
N GLU A 23 -28.52 -36.47 -10.12
CA GLU A 23 -29.35 -35.27 -9.90
C GLU A 23 -28.69 -34.11 -9.15
N ASN A 24 -27.82 -33.37 -9.85
CA ASN A 24 -27.98 -31.91 -9.97
C ASN A 24 -26.88 -31.31 -10.87
N ARG A 25 -27.20 -31.12 -12.15
CA ARG A 25 -26.35 -30.31 -13.08
C ARG A 25 -26.07 -28.90 -12.53
N ALA A 26 -27.00 -28.35 -11.76
CA ALA A 26 -26.85 -27.07 -11.08
C ALA A 26 -25.71 -27.04 -10.04
N PHE A 27 -25.39 -28.17 -9.39
CA PHE A 27 -24.38 -28.22 -8.33
C PHE A 27 -22.95 -28.23 -8.89
N ALA A 28 -22.73 -28.93 -10.02
CA ALA A 28 -21.44 -28.96 -10.71
C ALA A 28 -21.10 -27.60 -11.36
N GLU A 29 -22.08 -26.91 -11.93
CA GLU A 29 -21.90 -25.55 -12.49
C GLU A 29 -21.64 -24.50 -11.40
N HIS A 30 -22.26 -24.65 -10.23
CA HIS A 30 -22.00 -23.78 -9.08
C HIS A 30 -20.57 -23.98 -8.53
N PHE A 31 -20.08 -25.22 -8.48
CA PHE A 31 -18.70 -25.49 -8.06
C PHE A 31 -17.65 -25.01 -9.07
N HIS A 32 -17.92 -25.09 -10.38
CA HIS A 32 -17.04 -24.50 -11.39
C HIS A 32 -17.04 -22.97 -11.33
N LYS A 33 -18.19 -22.33 -11.12
CA LYS A 33 -18.27 -20.88 -10.85
C LYS A 33 -17.58 -20.50 -9.54
N MET A 34 -17.66 -21.34 -8.51
CA MET A 34 -17.02 -21.09 -7.21
C MET A 34 -15.50 -21.29 -7.26
N ILE A 35 -14.99 -22.25 -8.05
CA ILE A 35 -13.54 -22.41 -8.32
C ILE A 35 -13.02 -21.26 -9.21
N VAL A 36 -13.86 -20.73 -10.11
CA VAL A 36 -13.56 -19.53 -10.93
C VAL A 36 -13.64 -18.23 -10.09
N ILE A 37 -14.48 -18.15 -9.06
CA ILE A 37 -14.51 -17.01 -8.11
C ILE A 37 -13.29 -17.04 -7.17
N ILE A 38 -12.77 -18.21 -6.86
CA ILE A 38 -11.47 -18.37 -6.16
C ILE A 38 -10.29 -18.10 -7.13
N HIS A 39 -10.55 -18.00 -8.44
CA HIS A 39 -9.58 -17.59 -9.44
C HIS A 39 -9.38 -16.06 -9.39
N VAL A 40 -8.59 -15.65 -8.41
CA VAL A 40 -7.82 -14.42 -8.37
C VAL A 40 -8.69 -13.16 -8.26
N MET A 41 -8.94 -12.72 -7.02
CA MET A 41 -8.87 -11.27 -6.75
C MET A 41 -7.50 -10.82 -7.26
N LYS A 42 -7.45 -10.37 -8.53
CA LYS A 42 -6.29 -9.79 -9.17
C LYS A 42 -6.13 -8.45 -8.49
N THR A 43 -5.53 -8.44 -7.30
CA THR A 43 -4.94 -7.22 -6.79
C THR A 43 -3.93 -6.82 -7.84
N SER A 44 -4.23 -5.75 -8.58
CA SER A 44 -3.32 -5.21 -9.56
C SER A 44 -2.03 -4.79 -8.85
N ALA A 45 -0.89 -5.04 -9.49
CA ALA A 45 0.38 -4.54 -8.98
C ALA A 45 0.27 -3.02 -8.79
N PRO A 46 0.77 -2.47 -7.69
CA PRO A 46 0.59 -1.05 -7.40
C PRO A 46 1.43 -0.21 -8.35
N THR A 47 0.85 0.88 -8.86
CA THR A 47 1.53 1.73 -9.85
C THR A 47 2.75 2.44 -9.28
N LEU A 48 2.79 2.68 -7.96
CA LEU A 48 3.95 3.22 -7.24
C LEU A 48 5.19 2.33 -7.36
N LEU A 49 5.01 1.01 -7.22
CA LEU A 49 6.10 0.04 -7.31
C LEU A 49 5.58 -1.27 -7.89
N PRO A 50 5.52 -1.41 -9.24
CA PRO A 50 4.87 -2.54 -9.91
C PRO A 50 5.59 -3.89 -9.71
N LEU A 51 6.68 -3.91 -8.95
CA LEU A 51 7.37 -5.11 -8.47
C LEU A 51 6.64 -5.77 -7.29
N LEU A 52 5.79 -5.03 -6.59
CA LEU A 52 4.98 -5.54 -5.49
C LEU A 52 3.70 -6.20 -5.99
N ARG A 53 3.15 -7.13 -5.21
CA ARG A 53 1.91 -7.84 -5.53
C ARG A 53 0.66 -7.06 -5.14
N SER A 54 0.77 -6.10 -4.23
CA SER A 54 -0.35 -5.32 -3.72
C SER A 54 0.11 -4.05 -3.00
N ASN A 55 -0.79 -3.07 -2.87
CA ASN A 55 -0.57 -1.91 -2.00
C ASN A 55 -0.32 -2.31 -0.55
N LEU A 56 -1.08 -3.27 -0.03
CA LEU A 56 -0.89 -3.77 1.34
C LEU A 56 0.52 -4.33 1.56
N GLN A 57 1.09 -5.04 0.58
CA GLN A 57 2.48 -5.50 0.69
C GLN A 57 3.43 -4.31 0.85
N GLY A 58 3.23 -3.25 0.06
CA GLY A 58 4.01 -2.01 0.16
C GLY A 58 3.85 -1.32 1.51
N GLU A 59 2.62 -1.23 2.02
CA GLU A 59 2.32 -0.61 3.32
C GLU A 59 2.93 -1.39 4.49
N VAL A 60 2.79 -2.72 4.52
CA VAL A 60 3.43 -3.57 5.54
C VAL A 60 4.95 -3.46 5.47
N THR A 61 5.51 -3.49 4.25
CA THR A 61 6.97 -3.40 4.07
C THR A 61 7.47 -2.02 4.50
N ALA A 62 6.80 -0.94 4.11
CA ALA A 62 7.17 0.41 4.51
C ALA A 62 7.09 0.60 6.03
N LEU A 63 6.03 0.12 6.68
CA LEU A 63 5.90 0.24 8.14
C LEU A 63 7.11 -0.36 8.89
N LEU A 64 7.62 -1.50 8.41
CA LEU A 64 8.74 -2.20 9.02
C LEU A 64 10.09 -1.60 8.64
N PHE A 65 10.29 -1.29 7.35
CA PHE A 65 11.59 -0.85 6.83
C PHE A 65 11.87 0.63 7.09
N LEU A 66 10.84 1.46 7.29
CA LEU A 66 11.03 2.89 7.60
C LEU A 66 11.20 3.17 9.10
N HIS A 67 10.94 2.16 9.95
CA HIS A 67 11.12 2.19 11.40
C HIS A 67 11.83 0.91 11.90
N PRO A 68 13.05 0.62 11.39
CA PRO A 68 13.76 -0.63 11.69
C PRO A 68 14.21 -0.78 13.15
N GLU A 69 14.17 0.30 13.93
CA GLU A 69 14.41 0.32 15.36
C GLU A 69 13.21 -0.21 16.17
N ARG A 70 12.02 -0.25 15.56
CA ARG A 70 10.77 -0.62 16.23
C ARG A 70 10.36 -2.04 15.89
N GLN A 71 10.04 -2.80 16.93
CA GLN A 71 9.40 -4.11 16.80
C GLN A 71 7.88 -3.96 16.80
N TYR A 72 7.20 -4.76 15.97
CA TYR A 72 5.75 -4.74 15.85
C TYR A 72 5.16 -6.13 16.06
N THR A 73 3.96 -6.18 16.64
CA THR A 73 3.11 -7.36 16.63
C THR A 73 2.30 -7.45 15.33
N VAL A 74 1.87 -8.66 14.97
CA VAL A 74 0.95 -8.87 13.83
C VAL A 74 -0.34 -8.06 13.99
N SER A 75 -0.87 -7.95 15.21
CA SER A 75 -2.08 -7.19 15.53
C SER A 75 -1.89 -5.68 15.34
N GLU A 76 -0.73 -5.13 15.72
CA GLU A 76 -0.44 -3.71 15.52
C GLU A 76 -0.31 -3.38 14.04
N ILE A 77 0.41 -4.21 13.27
CA ILE A 77 0.54 -4.00 11.82
C ILE A 77 -0.83 -4.07 11.15
N ALA A 78 -1.66 -5.06 11.51
CA ALA A 78 -3.02 -5.18 11.01
C ALA A 78 -3.88 -3.94 11.26
N ALA A 79 -3.79 -3.36 12.47
CA ALA A 79 -4.49 -2.12 12.81
C ALA A 79 -3.95 -0.92 12.02
N LEU A 80 -2.63 -0.81 11.87
CA LEU A 80 -1.98 0.32 11.18
C LEU A 80 -2.18 0.30 9.66
N THR A 81 -2.37 -0.88 9.06
CA THR A 81 -2.59 -1.05 7.60
C THR A 81 -4.05 -1.35 7.24
N ASP A 82 -4.98 -1.22 8.18
CA ASP A 82 -6.40 -1.57 8.01
C ASP A 82 -6.63 -2.92 7.29
N ALA A 83 -5.93 -3.95 7.76
CA ALA A 83 -5.92 -5.26 7.12
C ALA A 83 -6.18 -6.38 8.14
N SER A 84 -6.67 -7.53 7.66
CA SER A 84 -6.85 -8.68 8.54
C SER A 84 -5.50 -9.21 9.04
N GLN A 85 -5.45 -9.63 10.30
CA GLN A 85 -4.25 -10.28 10.87
C GLN A 85 -3.80 -11.50 10.05
N ALA A 86 -4.75 -12.24 9.45
CA ALA A 86 -4.44 -13.37 8.58
C ALA A 86 -3.70 -12.95 7.31
N THR A 87 -4.12 -11.85 6.67
CA THR A 87 -3.45 -11.31 5.48
C THR A 87 -2.06 -10.79 5.84
N VAL A 88 -1.95 -10.02 6.92
CA VAL A 88 -0.68 -9.48 7.42
C VAL A 88 0.29 -10.62 7.76
N SER A 89 -0.16 -11.63 8.51
CA SER A 89 0.65 -12.80 8.86
C SER A 89 1.21 -13.53 7.63
N ARG A 90 0.42 -13.63 6.55
CA ARG A 90 0.90 -14.20 5.27
C ARG A 90 1.99 -13.34 4.64
N GLU A 91 1.86 -12.02 4.64
CA GLU A 91 2.89 -11.12 4.09
C GLU A 91 4.17 -11.15 4.93
N LEU A 92 4.06 -11.10 6.26
CA LEU A 92 5.21 -11.21 7.17
C LEU A 92 5.95 -12.53 7.00
N SER A 93 5.22 -13.64 6.90
CA SER A 93 5.82 -14.97 6.70
C SER A 93 6.55 -15.08 5.36
N ARG A 94 6.14 -14.33 4.33
CA ARG A 94 6.86 -14.30 3.05
C ARG A 94 8.15 -13.50 3.13
N LEU A 95 8.10 -12.33 3.76
CA LEU A 95 9.29 -11.49 3.94
C LEU A 95 10.33 -12.18 4.84
N GLU A 96 9.90 -12.86 5.90
CA GLU A 96 10.78 -13.67 6.75
C GLU A 96 11.41 -14.84 6.00
N LYS A 97 10.62 -15.60 5.20
CA LYS A 97 11.15 -16.68 4.35
C LYS A 97 12.15 -16.17 3.30
N ALA A 98 12.03 -14.91 2.88
CA ALA A 98 12.97 -14.25 1.99
C ALA A 98 14.22 -13.70 2.71
N GLY A 99 14.33 -13.87 4.03
CA GLY A 99 15.43 -13.35 4.83
C GLY A 99 15.41 -11.83 5.03
N LEU A 100 14.25 -11.20 4.84
CA LEU A 100 14.08 -9.75 4.96
C LEU A 100 13.61 -9.30 6.34
N LEU A 101 13.01 -10.22 7.11
CA LEU A 101 12.56 -9.98 8.48
C LEU A 101 13.13 -11.04 9.41
N GLU A 102 13.22 -10.67 10.68
CA GLU A 102 13.36 -11.60 11.79
C GLU A 102 12.11 -11.55 12.67
N SER A 103 11.84 -12.64 13.40
CA SER A 103 10.77 -12.65 14.39
C SER A 103 11.11 -13.44 15.64
N ARG A 104 10.50 -13.06 16.76
CA ARG A 104 10.66 -13.73 18.04
C ARG A 104 9.33 -13.81 18.79
N GLN A 105 9.17 -14.84 19.60
CA GLN A 105 8.00 -15.01 20.45
C GLN A 105 8.22 -14.29 21.79
N VAL A 106 7.25 -13.47 22.21
CA VAL A 106 7.20 -12.84 23.54
C VAL A 106 5.83 -13.10 24.14
N GLY A 107 5.79 -14.04 25.09
CA GLY A 107 4.52 -14.54 25.64
C GLY A 107 3.65 -15.13 24.52
N LYS A 108 2.44 -14.59 24.34
CA LYS A 108 1.51 -14.99 23.27
C LYS A 108 1.71 -14.23 21.95
N SER A 109 2.54 -13.20 21.96
CA SER A 109 2.73 -12.30 20.81
C SER A 109 3.97 -12.66 20.00
N ARG A 110 3.83 -12.63 18.68
CA ARG A 110 4.96 -12.68 17.74
C ARG A 110 5.37 -11.25 17.42
N LEU A 111 6.61 -10.91 17.77
CA LEU A 111 7.24 -9.64 17.40
C LEU A 111 8.06 -9.84 16.13
N VAL A 112 7.92 -8.91 15.19
CA VAL A 112 8.65 -8.89 13.92
C VAL A 112 9.48 -7.62 13.81
N ASN A 113 10.62 -7.73 13.11
CA ASN A 113 11.54 -6.64 12.84
C ASN A 113 12.13 -6.72 11.43
N ALA A 114 12.47 -5.59 10.82
CA ALA A 114 13.13 -5.54 9.50
C ALA A 114 14.64 -5.70 9.60
N LEU A 115 15.23 -6.48 8.70
CA LEU A 115 16.68 -6.71 8.61
C LEU A 115 17.34 -5.71 7.65
N VAL A 116 17.39 -4.43 8.06
CA VAL A 116 17.93 -3.33 7.22
C VAL A 116 19.46 -3.24 7.18
N HIS A 117 20.19 -4.06 7.94
CA HIS A 117 21.66 -4.06 7.92
C HIS A 117 22.24 -4.89 6.77
N THR A 118 21.40 -5.63 6.04
CA THR A 118 21.82 -6.40 4.86
C THR A 118 21.81 -5.53 3.60
N PRO A 119 22.65 -5.80 2.58
CA PRO A 119 22.64 -5.02 1.34
C PRO A 119 21.26 -4.97 0.65
N VAL A 120 20.54 -6.10 0.66
CA VAL A 120 19.18 -6.16 0.10
C VAL A 120 18.19 -5.38 0.96
N GLY A 121 18.31 -5.47 2.29
CA GLY A 121 17.46 -4.72 3.21
C GLY A 121 17.63 -3.21 3.06
N GLN A 122 18.87 -2.72 2.91
CA GLN A 122 19.15 -1.30 2.64
C GLN A 122 18.55 -0.85 1.31
N ALA A 123 18.73 -1.62 0.23
CA ALA A 123 18.16 -1.28 -1.07
C ALA A 123 16.63 -1.25 -1.03
N LEU A 124 16.00 -2.23 -0.37
CA LEU A 124 14.56 -2.26 -0.18
C LEU A 124 14.07 -1.08 0.66
N GLN A 125 14.79 -0.72 1.72
CA GLN A 125 14.48 0.44 2.55
C GLN A 125 14.48 1.73 1.71
N GLN A 126 15.50 1.95 0.88
CA GLN A 126 15.56 3.11 -0.02
C GLN A 126 14.38 3.14 -1.01
N LEU A 127 14.04 1.99 -1.59
CA LEU A 127 12.85 1.87 -2.45
C LEU A 127 11.57 2.21 -1.68
N MET A 128 11.45 1.77 -0.42
CA MET A 128 10.28 2.06 0.40
C MET A 128 10.18 3.54 0.74
N TYR A 129 11.31 4.22 1.04
CA TYR A 129 11.33 5.67 1.30
C TYR A 129 10.73 6.44 0.12
N VAL A 130 11.20 6.20 -1.10
CA VAL A 130 10.74 6.98 -2.28
C VAL A 130 9.34 6.59 -2.78
N THR A 131 8.83 5.41 -2.42
CA THR A 131 7.53 4.93 -2.93
C THR A 131 6.40 5.02 -1.90
N TYR A 132 6.51 4.31 -0.78
CA TYR A 132 5.47 4.21 0.25
C TYR A 132 5.75 5.10 1.48
N GLY A 133 6.97 5.63 1.60
CA GLY A 133 7.43 6.49 2.68
C GLY A 133 6.85 7.91 2.76
N PRO A 134 6.38 8.56 1.69
CA PRO A 134 5.87 9.92 1.77
C PRO A 134 4.73 10.09 2.77
N VAL A 135 3.75 9.18 2.79
CA VAL A 135 2.60 9.26 3.68
C VAL A 135 2.98 9.18 5.16
N PRO A 136 3.65 8.12 5.65
CA PRO A 136 4.02 8.03 7.05
C PRO A 136 4.98 9.14 7.48
N ALA A 137 5.97 9.49 6.66
CA ALA A 137 6.95 10.52 7.00
C ALA A 137 6.31 11.91 7.12
N LEU A 138 5.45 12.29 6.16
CA LEU A 138 4.74 13.58 6.22
C LEU A 138 3.70 13.59 7.34
N ARG A 139 2.99 12.49 7.58
CA ARG A 139 2.01 12.41 8.68
C ARG A 139 2.68 12.60 10.04
N GLU A 140 3.82 11.95 10.26
CA GLU A 140 4.61 12.09 11.48
C GLU A 140 5.09 13.52 11.68
N ALA A 141 5.75 14.11 10.68
CA ALA A 141 6.34 15.44 10.79
C ALA A 141 5.29 16.54 10.91
N LEU A 142 4.27 16.51 10.05
CA LEU A 142 3.25 17.56 10.01
C LEU A 142 2.27 17.50 11.20
N ALA A 143 2.10 16.34 11.85
CA ALA A 143 1.28 16.23 13.06
C ALA A 143 1.85 17.05 14.24
N GLN A 144 3.15 17.36 14.23
CA GLN A 144 3.81 18.17 15.26
C GLN A 144 3.72 19.68 14.98
N VAL A 145 3.25 20.09 13.80
CA VAL A 145 3.22 21.50 13.39
C VAL A 145 2.02 22.24 14.00
N PRO A 146 2.24 23.26 14.86
CA PRO A 146 1.12 23.97 15.51
C PRO A 146 0.25 24.72 14.51
N ARG A 147 -1.08 24.74 14.77
CA ARG A 147 -2.10 25.41 13.95
C ARG A 147 -2.24 24.88 12.51
N LEU A 148 -1.64 23.74 12.21
CA LEU A 148 -1.97 22.97 11.02
C LEU A 148 -3.21 22.13 11.32
N GLN A 149 -4.26 22.28 10.50
CA GLN A 149 -5.58 21.68 10.76
C GLN A 149 -5.84 20.44 9.90
N ALA A 150 -5.31 20.44 8.67
CA ALA A 150 -5.36 19.29 7.79
C ALA A 150 -4.16 19.33 6.84
N ALA A 151 -3.76 18.15 6.36
CA ALA A 151 -2.71 18.01 5.37
C ALA A 151 -3.01 16.85 4.42
N ALA A 152 -2.56 16.98 3.17
CA ALA A 152 -2.76 15.96 2.16
C ALA A 152 -1.68 16.02 1.07
N ILE A 153 -1.45 14.88 0.40
CA ILE A 153 -0.62 14.82 -0.80
C ILE A 153 -1.53 14.90 -2.02
N TYR A 154 -1.18 15.72 -3.00
CA TYR A 154 -1.87 15.80 -4.30
C TYR A 154 -0.87 15.59 -5.44
N GLY A 155 -1.30 15.88 -6.68
CA GLY A 155 -0.39 15.90 -7.83
C GLY A 155 -0.05 14.52 -8.39
N SER A 156 1.13 14.42 -9.00
CA SER A 156 1.55 13.24 -9.78
C SER A 156 1.69 11.99 -8.91
N TRP A 157 2.22 12.14 -7.68
CA TRP A 157 2.36 11.05 -6.73
C TRP A 157 1.00 10.53 -6.26
N ALA A 158 0.06 11.41 -5.91
CA ALA A 158 -1.28 11.02 -5.46
C ALA A 158 -2.05 10.26 -6.55
N LYS A 159 -2.00 10.72 -7.80
CA LYS A 159 -2.56 10.00 -8.96
C LYS A 159 -2.01 8.58 -9.06
N ARG A 160 -0.69 8.46 -8.93
CA ARG A 160 0.01 7.17 -9.02
C ARG A 160 -0.33 6.25 -7.85
N ARG A 161 -0.48 6.79 -6.63
CA ARG A 161 -0.97 6.05 -5.46
C ARG A 161 -2.40 5.53 -5.68
N SER A 162 -3.24 6.29 -6.37
CA SER A 162 -4.61 5.90 -6.74
C SER A 162 -4.71 4.96 -7.94
N GLY A 163 -3.57 4.55 -8.52
CA GLY A 163 -3.52 3.56 -9.59
C GLY A 163 -3.40 4.15 -11.00
N GLU A 164 -3.43 5.48 -11.18
CA GLU A 164 -3.26 6.10 -12.49
C GLU A 164 -1.81 5.91 -13.00
N PRO A 165 -1.60 5.41 -14.24
CA PRO A 165 -0.28 5.28 -14.84
C PRO A 165 0.34 6.65 -15.14
N GLY A 166 1.67 6.72 -15.18
CA GLY A 166 2.39 7.95 -15.50
C GLY A 166 3.90 7.77 -15.43
N GLN A 167 4.63 8.88 -15.38
CA GLN A 167 6.06 8.88 -15.05
C GLN A 167 6.27 8.75 -13.54
N VAL A 168 7.45 8.30 -13.13
CA VAL A 168 7.82 8.28 -11.70
C VAL A 168 7.85 9.73 -11.21
N PRO A 169 7.12 10.09 -10.14
CA PRO A 169 7.17 11.42 -9.55
C PRO A 169 8.62 11.75 -9.14
N HIS A 170 9.05 12.97 -9.42
CA HIS A 170 10.36 13.49 -9.00
C HIS A 170 10.24 14.46 -7.82
N ASP A 171 9.02 14.76 -7.41
CA ASP A 171 8.65 15.67 -6.35
C ASP A 171 7.36 15.20 -5.64
N LEU A 172 7.06 15.84 -4.51
CA LEU A 172 5.83 15.66 -3.75
C LEU A 172 5.12 17.00 -3.60
N ASP A 173 3.88 17.05 -4.07
CA ASP A 173 2.99 18.18 -3.83
C ASP A 173 2.19 17.97 -2.54
N VAL A 174 2.40 18.84 -1.55
CA VAL A 174 1.74 18.77 -0.25
C VAL A 174 0.85 19.99 -0.03
N LEU A 175 -0.41 19.74 0.30
CA LEU A 175 -1.36 20.75 0.74
C LEU A 175 -1.34 20.84 2.27
N ALA A 176 -1.15 22.04 2.81
CA ALA A 176 -1.19 22.33 4.23
C ALA A 176 -2.32 23.34 4.52
N ILE A 177 -3.35 22.93 5.25
CA ILE A 177 -4.51 23.76 5.57
C ILE A 177 -4.45 24.22 7.03
N GLY A 178 -4.46 25.53 7.24
CA GLY A 178 -4.50 26.15 8.56
C GLY A 178 -3.71 27.44 8.61
N THR A 179 -3.24 27.78 9.81
CA THR A 179 -2.42 28.97 10.06
C THR A 179 -1.09 28.64 10.75
N PRO A 180 -0.36 27.60 10.29
CA PRO A 180 0.95 27.29 10.87
C PRO A 180 1.93 28.44 10.61
N SER A 181 2.89 28.58 11.52
CA SER A 181 4.01 29.48 11.27
C SER A 181 4.79 28.98 10.05
N ARG A 182 5.33 29.92 9.25
CA ARG A 182 6.13 29.56 8.08
C ARG A 182 7.33 28.71 8.49
N HIS A 183 8.02 29.12 9.55
CA HIS A 183 9.23 28.45 10.05
C HIS A 183 8.97 27.00 10.45
N ALA A 184 8.00 26.74 11.35
CA ALA A 184 7.70 25.38 11.80
C ALA A 184 7.23 24.45 10.67
N LEU A 185 6.55 25.00 9.66
CA LEU A 185 6.12 24.21 8.50
C LEU A 185 7.31 23.81 7.63
N TYR A 186 8.25 24.71 7.34
CA TYR A 186 9.42 24.39 6.54
C TYR A 186 10.40 23.48 7.29
N GLU A 187 10.62 23.71 8.58
CA GLU A 187 11.47 22.83 9.41
C GLU A 187 10.99 21.36 9.37
N ALA A 188 9.68 21.15 9.55
CA ALA A 188 9.08 19.82 9.47
C ALA A 188 9.18 19.19 8.07
N ILE A 189 9.27 19.99 7.01
CA ILE A 189 9.33 19.53 5.63
C ILE A 189 10.77 19.22 5.23
N ASP A 190 11.72 20.08 5.57
CA ASP A 190 13.16 19.90 5.32
C ASP A 190 13.64 18.57 5.95
N ASP A 191 13.20 18.24 7.16
CA ASP A 191 13.48 16.96 7.82
C ASP A 191 12.96 15.77 7.01
N VAL A 192 11.79 15.90 6.38
CA VAL A 192 11.20 14.85 5.56
C VAL A 192 11.89 14.75 4.20
N GLU A 193 12.23 15.87 3.56
CA GLU A 193 13.00 15.89 2.30
C GLU A 193 14.34 15.17 2.46
N GLN A 194 15.05 15.43 3.56
CA GLN A 194 16.32 14.77 3.86
C GLN A 194 16.16 13.26 4.04
N ARG A 195 15.08 12.82 4.71
CA ARG A 195 14.77 11.39 4.91
C ARG A 195 14.37 10.69 3.62
N LEU A 196 13.59 11.35 2.76
CA LEU A 196 13.03 10.76 1.53
C LEU A 196 13.96 10.90 0.32
N GLY A 197 14.88 11.87 0.33
CA GLY A 197 15.67 12.23 -0.84
C GLY A 197 14.81 12.76 -2.00
N LEU A 198 13.69 13.43 -1.68
CA LEU A 198 12.69 13.88 -2.64
C LEU A 198 12.26 15.31 -2.28
N GLU A 199 12.17 16.19 -3.28
CA GLU A 199 11.71 17.57 -3.11
C GLU A 199 10.21 17.61 -2.77
N ILE A 200 9.83 18.46 -1.82
CA ILE A 200 8.48 18.59 -1.29
C ILE A 200 7.98 20.03 -1.47
N ASN A 201 7.09 20.20 -2.42
CA ASN A 201 6.42 21.45 -2.73
C ASN A 201 5.18 21.64 -1.85
N VAL A 202 5.27 22.55 -0.88
CA VAL A 202 4.15 22.81 0.05
C VAL A 202 3.32 24.02 -0.36
N LYS A 203 2.04 23.79 -0.63
CA LYS A 203 1.03 24.85 -0.76
C LYS A 203 0.30 25.03 0.57
N LYS A 204 0.51 26.18 1.21
CA LYS A 204 -0.25 26.59 2.41
C LYS A 204 -1.53 27.33 2.02
N LEU A 205 -2.68 26.94 2.58
CA LEU A 205 -3.96 27.65 2.50
C LEU A 205 -4.57 27.81 3.90
N SER A 206 -5.35 28.88 4.12
CA SER A 206 -6.25 28.92 5.28
C SER A 206 -7.45 28.00 5.04
N ARG A 207 -8.26 27.77 6.07
CA ARG A 207 -9.51 27.00 5.94
C ARG A 207 -10.46 27.65 4.92
N GLU A 208 -10.56 28.97 4.96
CA GLU A 208 -11.38 29.78 4.06
C GLU A 208 -10.82 29.72 2.63
N GLY A 209 -9.49 29.81 2.49
CA GLY A 209 -8.82 29.70 1.19
C GLY A 209 -9.08 28.34 0.53
N TRP A 210 -9.04 27.25 1.31
CA TRP A 210 -9.37 25.93 0.80
C TRP A 210 -10.85 25.80 0.36
N ASN A 211 -11.76 26.52 0.99
CA ASN A 211 -13.19 26.51 0.65
C ASN A 211 -13.59 27.56 -0.39
N SER A 212 -12.62 28.25 -0.98
CA SER A 212 -12.86 29.29 -1.96
C SER A 212 -13.04 28.74 -3.39
N ASP A 213 -13.49 29.61 -4.29
CA ASP A 213 -13.63 29.34 -5.72
C ASP A 213 -12.32 29.44 -6.51
N ASP A 214 -11.18 29.49 -5.83
CA ASP A 214 -9.85 29.64 -6.43
C ASP A 214 -9.56 28.53 -7.48
N PRO A 215 -9.04 28.86 -8.68
CA PRO A 215 -8.79 27.88 -9.73
C PRO A 215 -7.84 26.74 -9.35
N PHE A 216 -6.85 27.02 -8.49
CA PHE A 216 -5.96 25.98 -7.97
C PHE A 216 -6.73 25.01 -7.08
N VAL A 217 -7.57 25.51 -6.16
CA VAL A 217 -8.39 24.68 -5.27
C VAL A 217 -9.30 23.76 -6.08
N LYS A 218 -10.01 24.31 -7.09
CA LYS A 218 -10.86 23.51 -7.99
C LYS A 218 -10.09 22.39 -8.69
N THR A 219 -8.88 22.69 -9.15
CA THR A 219 -8.02 21.71 -9.83
C THR A 219 -7.52 20.61 -8.89
N VAL A 220 -7.19 20.95 -7.65
CA VAL A 220 -6.74 19.97 -6.65
C VAL A 220 -7.89 19.06 -6.24
N ARG A 221 -9.08 19.62 -5.97
CA ARG A 221 -10.30 18.85 -5.63
C ARG A 221 -10.78 17.92 -6.74
N SER A 222 -10.56 18.28 -8.00
CA SER A 222 -10.96 17.46 -9.15
C SER A 222 -10.00 16.28 -9.44
N ARG A 223 -9.00 16.04 -8.60
CA ARG A 223 -7.96 15.02 -8.81
C ARG A 223 -7.80 14.17 -7.55
N PRO A 224 -7.15 13.00 -7.65
CA PRO A 224 -6.85 12.21 -6.46
C PRO A 224 -6.05 13.01 -5.43
N ILE A 225 -6.54 12.98 -4.19
CA ILE A 225 -5.88 13.54 -3.01
C ILE A 225 -5.73 12.40 -2.00
N ILE A 226 -4.55 12.31 -1.38
CA ILE A 226 -4.26 11.33 -0.32
C ILE A 226 -4.22 12.08 1.01
N PRO A 227 -5.25 11.97 1.87
CA PRO A 227 -5.28 12.64 3.16
C PRO A 227 -4.17 12.10 4.08
N LEU A 228 -3.43 13.01 4.71
CA LEU A 228 -2.48 12.66 5.77
C LEU A 228 -3.20 12.65 7.12
N PHE A 229 -3.93 13.73 7.43
CA PHE A 229 -4.78 13.87 8.60
C PHE A 229 -5.70 15.09 8.45
N GLY A 230 -6.66 15.19 9.37
CA GLY A 230 -7.64 16.27 9.39
C GLY A 230 -8.69 16.11 8.30
N ASP A 231 -9.78 16.82 8.47
CA ASP A 231 -10.86 16.85 7.49
C ASP A 231 -10.55 17.89 6.40
N LEU A 232 -10.63 17.46 5.14
CA LEU A 232 -10.53 18.31 3.96
C LEU A 232 -11.90 18.86 3.54
N GLY A 233 -13.01 18.37 4.11
CA GLY A 233 -14.36 18.59 3.62
C GLY A 233 -14.66 17.69 2.43
N ASP A 234 -15.92 17.28 2.27
CA ASP A 234 -16.34 16.33 1.23
C ASP A 234 -16.01 16.86 -0.16
N ASN A 235 -15.33 16.03 -0.95
CA ASN A 235 -15.20 16.16 -2.40
C ASN A 235 -16.50 15.66 -3.06
N ASP A 236 -17.65 16.21 -2.67
CA ASP A 236 -18.90 15.94 -3.38
C ASP A 236 -18.90 16.75 -4.68
N ALA A 237 -18.36 16.12 -5.73
CA ALA A 237 -18.59 16.45 -7.13
C ALA A 237 -18.92 15.16 -7.89
#